data_AF-A0AAU4KYC1-F1
#
_entry.id   AF-A0AAU4KYC1-F1
#
_cell.length_a   1.000
_cell.length_b   1.000
_cell.length_c   1.000
_cell.angle_alpha   90.00
_cell.angle_beta   90.00
_cell.angle_gamma   90.00
#
_symmetry.space_group_name_H-M   'P 1'
#
loop_
_entity.id
_entity.type
_entity.pdbx_description
1 polymer ?
#
loop_
_entity_poly.entity_id
_entity_poly.type
_entity_poly.pdbx_seq_one_letter_code
_entity_poly.pdbx_strand_id
1 'polypeptide(L)'
;MLTGRPLLVASTLVLTTLALTGTAHAADDPGTGADFCGVHFCVGAGVDGKPEGSKPGGADQAGNGSSGEQPVCQYEKMDPQPPADSELWQGNDPSGGGAVYVRSCGGPDSPSTFVFAGPGAPPAVDPAVLAQQAVDRMLLRGPEIGITPKPGGKGVVGMPVYMWTAKGAETYGPNTASASVGGVTVSATARVSKIVWTMGDGKTVTCTTAGTPYEAEYGKKPSPDCGHRYTQPSSTQAQGKWHVTATSTWTVNWQGGGQTGQLSETRTSDVDITVAEVQVLN
;
A
#
# COMPACT_ATOMS: atom_id res chain seq x y z
N MET A 1 -46.55 3.22 42.28
CA MET A 1 -47.03 2.17 43.21
C MET A 1 -45.99 1.05 43.14
N LEU A 2 -44.93 1.00 43.96
CA LEU A 2 -44.82 0.72 45.41
C LEU A 2 -45.30 -0.67 45.83
N THR A 3 -44.52 -1.28 46.74
CA THR A 3 -44.63 -2.58 47.45
C THR A 3 -44.02 -3.80 46.73
N GLY A 4 -43.20 -4.67 47.33
CA GLY A 4 -42.68 -4.79 48.71
C GLY A 4 -41.91 -6.13 48.85
N ARG A 5 -40.87 -6.16 49.72
CA ARG A 5 -39.84 -7.22 49.95
C ARG A 5 -40.38 -8.47 50.70
N PRO A 6 -39.63 -9.59 50.81
CA PRO A 6 -38.61 -9.78 51.87
C PRO A 6 -37.31 -10.49 51.38
N LEU A 7 -36.08 -10.15 51.77
CA LEU A 7 -35.33 -10.33 53.05
C LEU A 7 -35.03 -11.80 53.44
N LEU A 8 -33.78 -12.22 53.20
CA LEU A 8 -33.07 -13.25 53.96
C LEU A 8 -31.63 -12.79 54.19
N VAL A 9 -31.24 -12.85 55.46
CA VAL A 9 -30.02 -12.33 56.08
C VAL A 9 -28.99 -13.45 56.15
N ALA A 10 -27.74 -13.19 55.77
CA ALA A 10 -26.60 -14.02 56.17
C ALA A 10 -25.41 -13.10 56.49
N SER A 11 -25.12 -13.00 57.78
CA SER A 11 -24.02 -12.27 58.38
C SER A 11 -22.68 -12.92 58.06
N THR A 12 -21.70 -12.14 57.61
CA THR A 12 -20.28 -12.53 57.65
C THR A 12 -19.41 -11.41 58.20
N LEU A 13 -18.47 -11.88 59.00
CA LEU A 13 -17.60 -11.25 59.98
C LEU A 13 -16.71 -10.13 59.39
N VAL A 14 -16.69 -8.96 60.05
CA VAL A 14 -15.77 -7.85 59.77
C VAL A 14 -14.46 -8.09 60.53
N LEU A 15 -13.33 -8.15 59.84
CA LEU A 15 -12.00 -8.07 60.43
C LEU A 15 -11.40 -6.70 60.08
N THR A 16 -11.29 -5.85 61.11
CA THR A 16 -10.75 -4.49 61.07
C THR A 16 -9.23 -4.48 60.98
N THR A 17 -8.68 -3.92 59.90
CA THR A 17 -7.28 -3.48 59.84
C THR A 17 -7.22 -1.95 59.93
N LEU A 18 -6.63 -1.45 61.03
CA LEU A 18 -6.29 -0.04 61.21
C LEU A 18 -5.11 0.30 60.28
N ALA A 19 -5.35 1.12 59.26
CA ALA A 19 -4.28 1.83 58.56
C ALA A 19 -3.93 3.09 59.35
N LEU A 20 -2.74 3.14 59.95
CA LEU A 20 -2.20 4.36 60.53
C LEU A 20 -1.84 5.35 59.41
N THR A 21 -2.34 6.58 59.55
CA THR A 21 -1.96 7.75 58.76
C THR A 21 -0.51 8.11 59.02
N GLY A 22 0.36 7.88 58.03
CA GLY A 22 1.68 8.52 57.95
C GLY A 22 1.54 9.85 57.20
N THR A 23 1.86 10.95 57.88
CA THR A 23 2.06 12.27 57.29
C THR A 23 3.24 12.22 56.31
N ALA A 24 2.97 12.45 55.02
CA ALA A 24 4.01 12.62 54.02
C ALA A 24 4.77 13.92 54.29
N HIS A 25 6.01 13.81 54.77
CA HIS A 25 6.96 14.91 54.75
C HIS A 25 7.70 14.88 53.41
N ALA A 26 7.62 16.00 52.70
CA ALA A 26 8.38 16.29 51.49
C ALA A 26 9.88 16.26 51.78
N ALA A 27 10.63 15.60 50.91
CA ALA A 27 12.07 15.78 50.77
C ALA A 27 12.40 15.73 49.27
N ASP A 28 12.86 16.89 48.79
CA ASP A 28 13.67 17.20 47.61
C ASP A 28 13.13 16.79 46.23
N ASP A 29 12.62 17.81 45.52
CA ASP A 29 12.37 17.81 44.08
C ASP A 29 13.63 17.37 43.29
N PRO A 30 13.60 16.29 42.51
CA PRO A 30 14.51 16.18 41.38
C PRO A 30 13.99 17.15 40.31
N GLY A 31 14.70 18.26 40.13
CA GLY A 31 14.37 19.30 39.17
C GLY A 31 14.08 18.72 37.78
N THR A 32 12.81 18.69 37.41
CA THR A 32 12.37 18.39 36.04
C THR A 32 12.52 19.65 35.22
N GLY A 33 13.71 19.85 34.66
CA GLY A 33 13.93 20.85 33.62
C GLY A 33 13.25 20.40 32.34
N ALA A 34 12.03 20.89 32.08
CA ALA A 34 11.44 20.82 30.75
C ALA A 34 12.04 21.94 29.90
N ASP A 35 13.16 21.65 29.22
CA ASP A 35 13.70 22.55 28.21
C ASP A 35 13.07 22.27 26.83
N PHE A 36 12.66 23.36 26.18
CA PHE A 36 12.12 23.33 24.81
C PHE A 36 13.27 23.19 23.80
N CYS A 37 13.51 21.99 23.29
CA CYS A 37 14.32 21.77 22.10
C CYS A 37 13.43 21.76 20.84
N GLY A 38 12.92 22.93 20.45
CA GLY A 38 12.10 23.08 19.24
C GLY A 38 10.68 22.48 19.36
N VAL A 39 10.18 21.84 18.29
CA VAL A 39 8.76 21.44 18.14
C VAL A 39 8.36 20.11 18.82
N HIS A 40 9.21 19.54 19.68
CA HIS A 40 8.92 18.28 20.38
C HIS A 40 9.19 18.36 21.89
N PHE A 41 8.40 17.59 22.66
CA PHE A 41 8.63 17.33 24.07
C PHE A 41 9.59 16.14 24.24
N CYS A 42 10.72 16.34 24.91
CA CYS A 42 11.63 15.28 25.31
C CYS A 42 11.68 15.18 26.84
N VAL A 43 11.66 13.96 27.38
CA VAL A 43 11.92 13.68 28.80
C VAL A 43 13.33 13.11 28.91
N GLY A 44 14.26 13.89 29.47
CA GLY A 44 15.62 13.42 29.73
C GLY A 44 15.71 12.72 31.08
N ALA A 45 16.08 11.44 31.09
CA ALA A 45 16.53 10.76 32.30
C ALA A 45 18.07 10.88 32.37
N GLY A 46 18.58 11.76 33.22
CA GLY A 46 20.01 11.87 33.49
C GLY A 46 20.51 10.66 34.29
N VAL A 47 21.55 9.99 33.81
CA VAL A 47 22.38 9.12 34.64
C VAL A 47 23.80 9.70 34.65
N ASP A 48 24.25 10.11 35.82
CA ASP A 48 25.61 10.59 36.04
C ASP A 48 26.60 9.40 35.98
N GLY A 49 27.64 9.52 35.16
CA GLY A 49 28.74 8.56 35.16
C GLY A 49 29.76 8.80 34.05
N LYS A 50 30.97 9.23 34.41
CA LYS A 50 32.16 9.35 33.54
C LYS A 50 33.34 8.71 34.30
N PRO A 51 34.46 8.30 33.65
CA PRO A 51 34.63 7.37 32.53
C PRO A 51 35.62 6.22 32.90
N GLU A 52 35.71 5.15 32.11
CA GLU A 52 36.97 4.38 32.05
C GLU A 52 37.10 3.67 30.69
N GLY A 53 38.29 3.79 30.08
CA GLY A 53 38.55 3.36 28.71
C GLY A 53 39.00 1.91 28.59
N SER A 54 38.88 1.34 27.39
CA SER A 54 39.78 0.30 26.86
C SER A 54 39.61 0.13 25.34
N LYS A 55 40.75 -0.18 24.71
CA LYS A 55 41.03 -0.34 23.28
C LYS A 55 40.44 -1.64 22.67
N PRO A 56 40.47 -1.81 21.33
CA PRO A 56 39.64 -2.77 20.62
C PRO A 56 40.25 -4.18 20.63
N GLY A 57 39.42 -5.17 20.94
CA GLY A 57 39.74 -6.59 20.80
C GLY A 57 38.72 -7.25 19.89
N GLY A 58 39.17 -7.69 18.72
CA GLY A 58 38.40 -8.62 17.89
C GLY A 58 38.26 -9.96 18.60
N ALA A 59 37.07 -10.53 18.49
CA ALA A 59 36.83 -11.94 18.74
C ALA A 59 35.72 -12.40 17.79
N ASP A 60 36.10 -13.31 16.91
CA ASP A 60 35.20 -14.10 16.09
C ASP A 60 34.17 -14.81 16.99
N GLN A 61 32.90 -14.64 16.68
CA GLN A 61 31.83 -15.52 17.15
C GLN A 61 31.18 -16.14 15.93
N ALA A 62 31.50 -17.42 15.71
CA ALA A 62 30.76 -18.30 14.84
C ALA A 62 29.34 -18.47 15.42
N GLY A 63 28.36 -17.84 14.77
CA GLY A 63 26.95 -17.88 15.14
C GLY A 63 26.09 -18.36 13.97
N ASN A 64 25.47 -19.51 14.16
CA ASN A 64 24.58 -20.24 13.27
C ASN A 64 23.35 -19.41 12.82
N GLY A 65 23.04 -19.46 11.52
CA GLY A 65 21.67 -19.53 10.96
C GLY A 65 20.72 -18.34 11.14
N SER A 66 20.54 -17.56 10.07
CA SER A 66 19.24 -17.26 9.44
C SER A 66 19.47 -16.18 8.38
N SER A 67 19.03 -16.40 7.15
CA SER A 67 18.98 -15.37 6.10
C SER A 67 17.91 -14.34 6.48
N GLY A 68 18.25 -13.43 7.39
CA GLY A 68 17.41 -12.30 7.77
C GLY A 68 17.35 -11.31 6.63
N GLU A 69 16.18 -11.20 6.00
CA GLU A 69 15.85 -10.10 5.10
C GLU A 69 16.16 -8.78 5.83
N GLN A 70 17.14 -8.02 5.34
CA GLN A 70 17.50 -6.74 5.96
C GLN A 70 16.26 -5.84 5.96
N PRO A 71 15.92 -5.16 7.07
CA PRO A 71 14.77 -4.29 7.12
C PRO A 71 14.93 -3.17 6.08
N VAL A 72 13.94 -3.04 5.20
CA VAL A 72 13.91 -1.97 4.20
C VAL A 72 13.79 -0.63 4.92
N CYS A 73 14.76 0.25 4.71
CA CYS A 73 14.82 1.58 5.31
C CYS A 73 14.62 2.67 4.25
N GLN A 74 13.72 3.61 4.53
CA GLN A 74 13.49 4.81 3.75
C GLN A 74 14.24 5.98 4.36
N TYR A 75 14.77 6.88 3.53
CA TYR A 75 15.44 8.09 3.98
C TYR A 75 14.85 9.31 3.28
N GLU A 76 14.31 10.24 4.07
CA GLU A 76 13.71 11.48 3.58
C GLU A 76 14.61 12.67 3.92
N LYS A 77 14.91 13.53 2.93
CA LYS A 77 15.74 14.72 3.16
C LYS A 77 14.97 15.69 4.05
N MET A 78 15.57 16.17 5.13
CA MET A 78 14.93 17.19 5.97
C MET A 78 14.73 18.50 5.21
N ASP A 79 13.55 19.11 5.33
CA ASP A 79 13.24 20.42 4.78
C ASP A 79 12.36 21.21 5.79
N PRO A 80 12.89 22.29 6.41
CA PRO A 80 14.23 22.86 6.24
C PRO A 80 15.33 21.98 6.85
N GLN A 81 16.57 22.14 6.35
CA GLN A 81 17.74 21.53 6.99
C GLN A 81 17.97 22.11 8.39
N PRO A 82 18.50 21.31 9.33
CA PRO A 82 18.74 21.77 10.68
C PRO A 82 19.78 22.91 10.72
N PRO A 83 19.74 23.77 11.76
CA PRO A 83 20.75 24.81 11.97
C PRO A 83 22.19 24.26 11.92
N ALA A 84 23.15 25.10 11.53
CA ALA A 84 24.53 24.67 11.28
C ALA A 84 25.25 24.12 12.52
N ASP A 85 24.82 24.52 13.71
CA ASP A 85 25.31 24.07 15.00
C ASP A 85 24.60 22.81 15.54
N SER A 86 23.64 22.25 14.78
CA SER A 86 22.88 21.08 15.21
C SER A 86 23.75 19.82 15.31
N GLU A 87 23.54 19.04 16.37
CA GLU A 87 24.16 17.71 16.54
C GLU A 87 23.74 16.72 15.44
N LEU A 88 22.63 16.99 14.73
CA LEU A 88 22.14 16.16 13.63
C LEU A 88 23.11 16.09 12.44
N TRP A 89 24.05 17.04 12.34
CA TRP A 89 25.14 17.00 11.38
C TRP A 89 26.21 15.94 11.71
N GLN A 90 26.16 15.33 12.91
CA GLN A 90 27.07 14.26 13.35
C GLN A 90 28.55 14.66 13.22
N GLY A 91 28.85 15.93 13.50
CA GLY A 91 30.20 16.51 13.41
C GLY A 91 30.65 16.87 12.00
N ASN A 92 29.78 16.75 10.99
CA ASN A 92 30.09 17.17 9.61
C ASN A 92 29.80 18.66 9.42
N ASP A 93 30.57 19.29 8.51
CA ASP A 93 30.39 20.70 8.14
C ASP A 93 29.14 20.87 7.25
N PRO A 94 28.11 21.62 7.69
CA PRO A 94 26.90 21.90 6.92
C PRO A 94 27.19 22.63 5.59
N SER A 95 28.27 23.41 5.54
CA SER A 95 28.69 24.14 4.33
C SER A 95 29.39 23.25 3.30
N GLY A 96 29.76 22.02 3.68
CA GLY A 96 30.42 21.04 2.82
C GLY A 96 29.52 20.40 1.76
N GLY A 97 28.25 20.78 1.66
CA GLY A 97 27.32 20.33 0.62
C GLY A 97 26.59 19.01 0.90
N GLY A 98 26.67 18.50 2.14
CA GLY A 98 25.86 17.37 2.61
C GLY A 98 24.47 17.79 3.11
N ALA A 99 23.66 16.82 3.52
CA ALA A 99 22.34 17.05 4.10
C ALA A 99 21.97 16.00 5.15
N VAL A 100 21.12 16.39 6.09
CA VAL A 100 20.52 15.50 7.09
C VAL A 100 19.22 14.89 6.54
N TYR A 101 19.04 13.59 6.79
CA TYR A 101 17.89 12.79 6.39
C TYR A 101 17.25 12.10 7.60
N VAL A 102 15.94 11.89 7.54
CA VAL A 102 15.19 11.03 8.45
C VAL A 102 15.18 9.62 7.88
N ARG A 103 15.82 8.66 8.55
CA ARG A 103 15.82 7.23 8.23
C ARG A 103 14.73 6.49 9.01
N SER A 104 13.78 5.90 8.32
CA SER A 104 12.70 5.07 8.89
C SER A 104 12.80 3.65 8.33
N CYS A 105 12.94 2.64 9.21
CA CYS A 105 13.00 1.24 8.80
C CYS A 105 11.68 0.52 9.07
N GLY A 106 11.27 -0.42 8.23
CA GLY A 106 10.05 -1.19 8.45
C GLY A 106 10.12 -2.08 9.71
N GLY A 107 9.05 -2.11 10.52
CA GLY A 107 8.90 -2.93 11.72
C GLY A 107 7.98 -2.28 12.76
N PRO A 108 7.25 -3.05 13.59
CA PRO A 108 6.29 -2.51 14.55
C PRO A 108 6.92 -1.59 15.62
N ASP A 109 8.24 -1.65 15.81
CA ASP A 109 8.98 -0.89 16.83
C ASP A 109 10.26 -0.23 16.29
N SER A 110 10.33 0.06 14.98
CA SER A 110 11.54 0.65 14.36
C SER A 110 11.50 2.18 14.43
N PRO A 111 12.26 2.85 15.34
CA PRO A 111 12.24 4.30 15.44
C PRO A 111 12.91 4.94 14.21
N SER A 112 12.38 6.09 13.80
CA SER A 112 13.07 6.96 12.85
C SER A 112 14.35 7.50 13.48
N THR A 113 15.42 7.58 12.70
CA THR A 113 16.75 8.07 13.13
C THR A 113 17.25 9.12 12.17
N PHE A 114 18.07 10.07 12.63
CA PHE A 114 18.67 11.06 11.74
C PHE A 114 20.03 10.57 11.23
N VAL A 115 20.30 10.78 9.95
CA VAL A 115 21.59 10.47 9.35
C VAL A 115 22.11 11.63 8.51
N PHE A 116 23.40 11.88 8.58
CA PHE A 116 24.08 12.78 7.65
C PHE A 116 24.47 12.02 6.39
N ALA A 117 24.21 12.62 5.23
CA ALA A 117 24.74 12.15 3.96
C ALA A 117 25.62 13.25 3.34
N GLY A 118 26.86 12.90 3.01
CA GLY A 118 27.85 13.83 2.47
C GLY A 118 27.49 14.41 1.10
N PRO A 119 28.25 15.39 0.61
CA PRO A 119 28.07 15.95 -0.72
C PRO A 119 28.11 14.86 -1.80
N GLY A 120 27.09 14.84 -2.67
CA GLY A 120 26.93 13.81 -3.71
C GLY A 120 26.40 12.47 -3.22
N ALA A 121 26.06 12.34 -1.93
CA ALA A 121 25.33 11.18 -1.44
C ALA A 121 23.93 11.15 -2.09
N PRO A 122 23.53 10.02 -2.71
CA PRO A 122 22.18 9.89 -3.21
C PRO A 122 21.21 10.01 -2.02
N PRO A 123 20.06 10.70 -2.16
CA PRO A 123 19.02 10.61 -1.17
C PRO A 123 18.67 9.14 -1.07
N ALA A 124 18.70 8.61 0.14
CA ALA A 124 18.37 7.22 0.35
C ALA A 124 16.84 7.03 0.36
N VAL A 125 16.14 7.63 -0.61
CA VAL A 125 14.80 7.19 -0.96
C VAL A 125 14.96 5.84 -1.62
N ASP A 126 14.33 4.83 -1.06
CA ASP A 126 14.29 3.50 -1.64
C ASP A 126 13.81 3.60 -3.11
N PRO A 127 14.58 3.11 -4.09
CA PRO A 127 14.15 3.07 -5.49
C PRO A 127 12.77 2.45 -5.71
N ALA A 128 12.32 1.54 -4.84
CA ALA A 128 10.95 1.00 -4.90
C ALA A 128 9.88 2.07 -4.63
N VAL A 129 10.15 3.04 -3.74
CA VAL A 129 9.25 4.18 -3.48
C VAL A 129 9.19 5.10 -4.69
N LEU A 130 10.33 5.41 -5.31
CA LEU A 130 10.37 6.17 -6.57
C LEU A 130 9.68 5.41 -7.71
N ALA A 131 9.76 4.08 -7.73
CA ALA A 131 9.02 3.26 -8.69
C ALA A 131 7.49 3.40 -8.50
N GLN A 132 6.98 3.37 -7.27
CA GLN A 132 5.56 3.59 -7.01
C GLN A 132 5.14 5.01 -7.41
N GLN A 133 5.94 6.03 -7.09
CA GLN A 133 5.66 7.41 -7.52
C GLN A 133 5.64 7.54 -9.06
N ALA A 134 6.50 6.81 -9.76
CA ALA A 134 6.47 6.75 -11.22
C ALA A 134 5.17 6.08 -11.71
N VAL A 135 4.72 4.99 -11.09
CA VAL A 135 3.43 4.34 -11.39
C VAL A 135 2.25 5.27 -11.19
N ASP A 136 2.23 6.04 -10.10
CA ASP A 136 1.15 6.98 -9.81
C ASP A 136 1.03 8.08 -10.88
N ARG A 137 2.16 8.47 -11.48
CA ARG A 137 2.21 9.44 -12.61
C ARG A 137 1.73 8.85 -13.94
N MET A 138 1.66 7.52 -14.08
CA MET A 138 1.16 6.89 -15.32
C MET A 138 -0.36 7.01 -15.47
N LEU A 139 -1.08 7.39 -14.41
CA LEU A 139 -2.55 7.53 -14.41
C LEU A 139 -3.27 6.29 -14.96
N LEU A 140 -2.79 5.09 -14.59
CA LEU A 140 -3.35 3.82 -15.06
C LEU A 140 -4.84 3.72 -14.74
N ARG A 141 -5.66 3.47 -15.76
CA ARG A 141 -7.11 3.33 -15.67
C ARG A 141 -7.54 1.88 -15.77
N GLY A 142 -8.79 1.62 -15.44
CA GLY A 142 -9.43 0.33 -15.72
C GLY A 142 -9.53 0.09 -17.23
N PRO A 143 -9.79 -1.16 -17.65
CA PRO A 143 -10.01 -1.49 -19.05
C PRO A 143 -11.08 -0.59 -19.67
N GLU A 144 -10.85 -0.15 -20.90
CA GLU A 144 -11.90 0.50 -21.70
C GLU A 144 -12.76 -0.61 -22.31
N ILE A 145 -13.82 -1.00 -21.59
CA ILE A 145 -14.59 -2.20 -21.90
C ILE A 145 -15.27 -2.09 -23.26
N GLY A 146 -14.84 -2.97 -24.18
CA GLY A 146 -15.60 -3.38 -25.34
C GLY A 146 -16.25 -4.73 -25.09
N ILE A 147 -17.56 -4.83 -25.32
CA ILE A 147 -18.31 -6.08 -25.10
C ILE A 147 -19.48 -6.20 -26.07
N THR A 148 -19.88 -7.43 -26.41
CA THR A 148 -21.13 -7.72 -27.13
C THR A 148 -22.17 -8.44 -26.25
N PRO A 149 -23.44 -8.00 -26.24
CA PRO A 149 -23.94 -6.75 -26.82
C PRO A 149 -23.31 -5.54 -26.13
N LYS A 150 -23.19 -4.43 -26.85
CA LYS A 150 -22.76 -3.16 -26.25
C LYS A 150 -23.76 -2.73 -25.15
N PRO A 151 -23.34 -2.00 -24.11
CA PRO A 151 -24.26 -1.43 -23.13
C PRO A 151 -25.42 -0.67 -23.80
N GLY A 152 -26.64 -0.87 -23.29
CA GLY A 152 -27.87 -0.36 -23.90
C GLY A 152 -28.38 -1.15 -25.12
N GLY A 153 -27.58 -2.06 -25.68
CA GLY A 153 -28.00 -3.03 -26.69
C GLY A 153 -28.65 -4.27 -26.08
N LYS A 154 -29.18 -5.15 -26.96
CA LYS A 154 -29.76 -6.45 -26.57
C LYS A 154 -29.03 -7.59 -27.25
N GLY A 155 -28.50 -8.51 -26.44
CA GLY A 155 -27.94 -9.79 -26.86
C GLY A 155 -28.99 -10.90 -26.71
N VAL A 156 -28.66 -12.08 -27.23
CA VAL A 156 -29.53 -13.25 -27.16
C VAL A 156 -28.85 -14.35 -26.35
N VAL A 157 -29.61 -15.05 -25.51
CA VAL A 157 -29.13 -16.22 -24.77
C VAL A 157 -28.50 -17.21 -25.73
N GLY A 158 -27.34 -17.75 -25.36
CA GLY A 158 -26.61 -18.67 -26.20
C GLY A 158 -25.91 -18.02 -27.39
N MET A 159 -25.88 -16.71 -27.58
CA MET A 159 -24.98 -16.06 -28.55
C MET A 159 -23.60 -15.82 -27.94
N PRO A 160 -22.51 -15.84 -28.75
CA PRO A 160 -21.17 -15.53 -28.27
C PRO A 160 -21.08 -14.06 -27.82
N VAL A 161 -20.60 -13.88 -26.60
CA VAL A 161 -20.22 -12.58 -26.04
C VAL A 161 -18.72 -12.43 -26.28
N TYR A 162 -18.32 -11.38 -26.99
CA TYR A 162 -16.92 -11.00 -27.17
C TYR A 162 -16.59 -9.95 -26.12
N MET A 163 -15.38 -9.99 -25.57
CA MET A 163 -14.89 -9.03 -24.59
C MET A 163 -13.51 -8.57 -25.01
N TRP A 164 -13.27 -7.25 -24.99
CA TRP A 164 -11.98 -6.66 -25.33
C TRP A 164 -11.78 -5.34 -24.59
N THR A 165 -10.57 -4.80 -24.67
CA THR A 165 -10.24 -3.43 -24.25
C THR A 165 -9.52 -2.70 -25.36
N ALA A 166 -9.73 -1.39 -25.47
CA ALA A 166 -8.89 -0.55 -26.30
C ALA A 166 -7.43 -0.60 -25.82
N LYS A 167 -6.49 -0.66 -26.77
CA LYS A 167 -5.05 -0.66 -26.48
C LYS A 167 -4.53 0.77 -26.35
N GLY A 168 -4.81 1.41 -25.22
CA GLY A 168 -4.26 2.72 -24.87
C GLY A 168 -3.09 2.59 -23.89
N ALA A 169 -2.25 3.64 -23.80
CA ALA A 169 -1.16 3.68 -22.82
C ALA A 169 -1.70 3.53 -21.38
N GLU A 170 -2.76 4.26 -21.04
CA GLU A 170 -3.37 4.22 -19.69
C GLU A 170 -4.27 3.00 -19.43
N THR A 171 -4.72 2.29 -20.47
CA THR A 171 -5.76 1.24 -20.36
C THR A 171 -5.26 -0.18 -20.63
N TYR A 172 -4.15 -0.34 -21.36
CA TYR A 172 -3.54 -1.66 -21.65
C TYR A 172 -2.00 -1.64 -21.64
N GLY A 173 -1.41 -0.49 -21.98
CA GLY A 173 0.03 -0.27 -22.01
C GLY A 173 0.71 -0.66 -23.34
N PRO A 174 2.01 -0.35 -23.47
CA PRO A 174 2.88 0.08 -22.39
C PRO A 174 2.64 1.54 -21.98
N ASN A 175 2.89 1.86 -20.71
CA ASN A 175 2.98 3.22 -20.19
C ASN A 175 4.30 3.36 -19.41
N THR A 176 5.02 4.45 -19.63
CA THR A 176 6.34 4.66 -19.02
C THR A 176 6.36 6.03 -18.34
N ALA A 177 6.88 6.05 -17.12
CA ALA A 177 7.03 7.27 -16.33
C ALA A 177 8.26 7.14 -15.44
N SER A 178 8.75 8.28 -14.97
CA SER A 178 9.91 8.35 -14.08
C SER A 178 9.65 9.25 -12.88
N ALA A 179 10.34 8.95 -11.79
CA ALA A 179 10.41 9.78 -10.60
C ALA A 179 11.88 9.95 -10.19
N SER A 180 12.21 11.13 -9.70
CA SER A 180 13.57 11.48 -9.31
C SER A 180 13.55 12.25 -8.01
N VAL A 181 14.45 11.89 -7.10
CA VAL A 181 14.74 12.65 -5.87
C VAL A 181 16.25 12.65 -5.70
N GLY A 182 16.84 13.82 -5.38
CA GLY A 182 18.26 14.06 -5.10
C GLY A 182 19.27 13.32 -5.99
N GLY A 183 19.01 13.21 -7.28
CA GLY A 183 19.93 12.61 -8.25
C GLY A 183 19.75 11.11 -8.47
N VAL A 184 18.92 10.43 -7.68
CA VAL A 184 18.41 9.10 -8.02
C VAL A 184 17.22 9.28 -8.96
N THR A 185 17.22 8.58 -10.10
CA THR A 185 16.08 8.53 -11.02
C THR A 185 15.67 7.08 -11.23
N VAL A 186 14.38 6.80 -11.06
CA VAL A 186 13.77 5.51 -11.37
C VAL A 186 12.83 5.68 -12.54
N SER A 187 12.96 4.79 -13.53
CA SER A 187 12.08 4.66 -14.68
C SER A 187 11.27 3.39 -14.53
N ALA A 188 9.95 3.49 -14.63
CA ALA A 188 9.01 2.38 -14.57
C ALA A 188 8.26 2.23 -15.89
N THR A 189 7.97 0.99 -16.30
CA THR A 189 7.15 0.68 -17.48
C THR A 189 6.07 -0.34 -17.11
N ALA A 190 4.81 0.06 -17.25
CA ALA A 190 3.64 -0.75 -16.93
C ALA A 190 3.00 -1.35 -18.20
N ARG A 191 2.55 -2.60 -18.11
CA ARG A 191 1.74 -3.27 -19.14
C ARG A 191 0.72 -4.21 -18.50
N VAL A 192 -0.49 -4.29 -19.04
CA VAL A 192 -1.47 -5.30 -18.63
C VAL A 192 -0.97 -6.69 -18.98
N SER A 193 -0.92 -7.58 -17.98
CA SER A 193 -0.56 -8.99 -18.13
C SER A 193 -1.78 -9.90 -18.30
N LYS A 194 -2.92 -9.53 -17.70
CA LYS A 194 -4.20 -10.23 -17.87
C LYS A 194 -5.39 -9.33 -17.51
N ILE A 195 -6.56 -9.69 -17.99
CA ILE A 195 -7.85 -9.11 -17.60
C ILE A 195 -8.76 -10.25 -17.14
N VAL A 196 -9.31 -10.11 -15.95
CA VAL A 196 -10.28 -11.03 -15.36
C VAL A 196 -11.66 -10.42 -15.46
N TRP A 197 -12.56 -11.09 -16.17
CA TRP A 197 -13.94 -10.68 -16.40
C TRP A 197 -14.88 -11.47 -15.51
N THR A 198 -15.57 -10.81 -14.58
CA THR A 198 -16.68 -11.40 -13.83
C THR A 198 -17.98 -11.08 -14.56
N MET A 199 -18.70 -12.10 -15.00
CA MET A 199 -19.81 -11.95 -15.95
C MET A 199 -21.17 -11.73 -15.29
N GLY A 200 -21.24 -11.69 -13.97
CA GLY A 200 -22.50 -11.54 -13.22
C GLY A 200 -23.36 -12.81 -13.15
N ASP A 201 -23.10 -13.83 -13.97
CA ASP A 201 -23.76 -15.15 -13.93
C ASP A 201 -23.04 -16.17 -13.02
N GLY A 202 -22.15 -15.68 -12.16
CA GLY A 202 -21.28 -16.49 -11.31
C GLY A 202 -20.04 -17.06 -12.01
N LYS A 203 -19.86 -16.81 -13.32
CA LYS A 203 -18.66 -17.23 -14.05
C LYS A 203 -17.65 -16.10 -14.20
N THR A 204 -16.40 -16.51 -14.32
CA THR A 204 -15.26 -15.64 -14.55
C THR A 204 -14.47 -16.13 -15.76
N VAL A 205 -14.02 -15.19 -16.60
CA VAL A 205 -13.15 -15.46 -17.76
C VAL A 205 -11.84 -14.71 -17.59
N THR A 206 -10.71 -15.40 -17.70
CA THR A 206 -9.38 -14.76 -17.68
C THR A 206 -8.83 -14.69 -19.09
N CYS A 207 -8.59 -13.47 -19.57
CA CYS A 207 -8.00 -13.20 -20.88
C CYS A 207 -6.57 -12.66 -20.70
N THR A 208 -5.61 -13.24 -21.41
CA THR A 208 -4.19 -12.82 -21.42
C THR A 208 -3.87 -11.91 -22.62
N THR A 209 -4.86 -11.65 -23.47
CA THR A 209 -4.81 -10.68 -24.57
C THR A 209 -5.72 -9.50 -24.26
N ALA A 210 -5.65 -8.44 -25.08
CA ALA A 210 -6.61 -7.34 -25.03
C ALA A 210 -8.02 -7.74 -25.48
N GLY A 211 -8.21 -8.98 -25.96
CA GLY A 211 -9.42 -9.43 -26.64
C GLY A 211 -9.47 -8.98 -28.11
N THR A 212 -10.28 -9.70 -28.89
CA THR A 212 -10.61 -9.35 -30.27
C THR A 212 -11.93 -8.58 -30.32
N PRO A 213 -11.96 -7.35 -30.86
CA PRO A 213 -13.21 -6.64 -31.10
C PRO A 213 -14.16 -7.44 -31.99
N TYR A 214 -15.46 -7.40 -31.69
CA TYR A 214 -16.44 -8.06 -32.53
C TYR A 214 -16.71 -7.27 -33.81
N GLU A 215 -16.76 -7.99 -34.93
CA GLU A 215 -17.24 -7.48 -36.20
C GLU A 215 -18.47 -8.28 -36.67
N ALA A 216 -19.40 -7.62 -37.34
CA ALA A 216 -20.67 -8.23 -37.76
C ALA A 216 -20.48 -9.46 -38.65
N GLU A 217 -19.41 -9.49 -39.44
CA GLU A 217 -19.03 -10.63 -40.29
C GLU A 217 -18.72 -11.92 -39.51
N TYR A 218 -18.41 -11.82 -38.21
CA TYR A 218 -18.18 -12.99 -37.37
C TYR A 218 -19.48 -13.70 -37.01
N GLY A 219 -20.62 -13.01 -37.06
CA GLY A 219 -21.94 -13.60 -36.85
C GLY A 219 -22.02 -14.37 -35.53
N LYS A 220 -22.13 -15.70 -35.61
CA LYS A 220 -22.27 -16.63 -34.46
C LYS A 220 -20.96 -17.29 -34.03
N LYS A 221 -19.84 -16.96 -34.66
CA LYS A 221 -18.53 -17.53 -34.30
C LYS A 221 -18.14 -17.09 -32.88
N PRO A 222 -17.52 -17.96 -32.07
CA PRO A 222 -16.98 -17.56 -30.78
C PRO A 222 -15.75 -16.66 -30.95
N SER A 223 -15.49 -15.83 -29.94
CA SER A 223 -14.25 -15.06 -29.87
C SER A 223 -13.04 -15.98 -29.91
N PRO A 224 -11.99 -15.65 -30.69
CA PRO A 224 -10.81 -16.48 -30.79
C PRO A 224 -9.95 -16.45 -29.51
N ASP A 225 -10.09 -15.43 -28.66
CA ASP A 225 -9.21 -15.20 -27.52
C ASP A 225 -9.93 -14.85 -26.20
N CYS A 226 -11.00 -14.07 -26.25
CA CYS A 226 -11.69 -13.57 -25.06
C CYS A 226 -13.20 -13.54 -25.29
N GLY A 227 -13.90 -14.55 -24.78
CA GLY A 227 -15.34 -14.72 -25.02
C GLY A 227 -16.08 -15.43 -23.90
N HIS A 228 -17.40 -15.24 -23.86
CA HIS A 228 -18.33 -15.86 -22.92
C HIS A 228 -19.63 -16.29 -23.61
N ARG A 229 -20.47 -17.05 -22.91
CA ARG A 229 -21.84 -17.37 -23.34
C ARG A 229 -22.77 -17.50 -22.14
N TYR A 230 -23.79 -16.65 -22.10
CA TYR A 230 -24.87 -16.73 -21.12
C TYR A 230 -25.86 -17.85 -21.50
N THR A 231 -26.31 -18.57 -20.48
CA THR A 231 -27.32 -19.64 -20.59
C THR A 231 -28.69 -19.23 -20.05
N GLN A 232 -28.81 -18.04 -19.49
CA GLN A 232 -30.05 -17.48 -18.96
C GLN A 232 -30.22 -16.03 -19.41
N PRO A 233 -31.46 -15.54 -19.58
CA PRO A 233 -31.70 -14.14 -19.88
C PRO A 233 -31.39 -13.28 -18.65
N SER A 234 -30.95 -12.04 -18.86
CA SER A 234 -30.62 -11.11 -17.79
C SER A 234 -31.84 -10.69 -16.97
N SER A 235 -33.06 -10.94 -17.46
CA SER A 235 -34.31 -10.75 -16.71
C SER A 235 -34.44 -11.66 -15.49
N THR A 236 -33.60 -12.69 -15.34
CA THR A 236 -33.51 -13.48 -14.09
C THR A 236 -32.81 -12.74 -12.96
N GLN A 237 -32.10 -11.65 -13.27
CA GLN A 237 -31.41 -10.81 -12.29
C GLN A 237 -32.35 -9.76 -11.72
N ALA A 238 -32.13 -9.37 -10.46
CA ALA A 238 -32.95 -8.37 -9.77
C ALA A 238 -33.01 -7.02 -10.52
N GLN A 239 -31.92 -6.63 -11.20
CA GLN A 239 -31.86 -5.40 -12.00
C GLN A 239 -32.21 -5.63 -13.49
N GLY A 240 -32.56 -6.85 -13.88
CA GLY A 240 -32.86 -7.20 -15.27
C GLY A 240 -31.66 -7.16 -16.23
N LYS A 241 -30.43 -7.01 -15.71
CA LYS A 241 -29.18 -6.89 -16.47
C LYS A 241 -28.08 -7.76 -15.86
N TRP A 242 -27.12 -8.16 -16.69
CA TRP A 242 -25.87 -8.76 -16.21
C TRP A 242 -24.87 -7.63 -15.93
N HIS A 243 -24.41 -7.54 -14.69
CA HIS A 243 -23.33 -6.64 -14.29
C HIS A 243 -21.99 -7.31 -14.58
N VAL A 244 -21.22 -6.75 -15.50
CA VAL A 244 -19.93 -7.28 -15.95
C VAL A 244 -18.81 -6.41 -15.42
N THR A 245 -17.87 -7.01 -14.70
CA THR A 245 -16.71 -6.31 -14.12
C THR A 245 -15.43 -6.83 -14.78
N ALA A 246 -14.61 -5.92 -15.32
CA ALA A 246 -13.30 -6.23 -15.90
C ALA A 246 -12.19 -5.73 -14.99
N THR A 247 -11.35 -6.63 -14.48
CA THR A 247 -10.21 -6.29 -13.62
C THR A 247 -8.91 -6.59 -14.37
N SER A 248 -8.21 -5.54 -14.78
CA SER A 248 -6.86 -5.63 -15.34
C SER A 248 -5.82 -5.81 -14.24
N THR A 249 -4.86 -6.71 -14.47
CA THR A 249 -3.61 -6.80 -13.69
C THR A 249 -2.49 -6.22 -14.54
N TRP A 250 -1.81 -5.21 -14.01
CA TRP A 250 -0.66 -4.55 -14.61
C TRP A 250 0.63 -5.08 -13.99
N THR A 251 1.54 -5.49 -14.85
CA THR A 251 2.93 -5.77 -14.50
C THR A 251 3.76 -4.52 -14.78
N VAL A 252 4.42 -4.00 -13.74
CA VAL A 252 5.30 -2.84 -13.86
C VAL A 252 6.73 -3.27 -13.62
N ASN A 253 7.59 -3.13 -14.62
CA ASN A 253 9.03 -3.32 -14.46
C ASN A 253 9.69 -1.97 -14.28
N TRP A 254 10.58 -1.84 -13.29
CA TRP A 254 11.28 -0.59 -13.03
C TRP A 254 12.78 -0.79 -12.82
N GLN A 255 13.54 0.26 -13.09
CA GLN A 255 14.98 0.32 -12.90
C GLN A 255 15.42 1.72 -12.48
N GLY A 256 16.41 1.80 -11.59
CA GLY A 256 17.01 3.05 -11.13
C GLY A 256 17.71 2.90 -9.79
N GLY A 257 18.61 3.83 -9.47
CA GLY A 257 19.40 3.76 -8.23
C GLY A 257 20.28 2.50 -8.11
N GLY A 258 20.68 1.89 -9.24
CA GLY A 258 21.44 0.64 -9.25
C GLY A 258 20.61 -0.62 -8.98
N GLN A 259 19.29 -0.51 -8.87
CA GLN A 259 18.37 -1.60 -8.60
C GLN A 259 17.36 -1.77 -9.74
N THR A 260 16.75 -2.94 -9.79
CA THR A 260 15.59 -3.25 -10.62
C THR A 260 14.54 -3.95 -9.77
N GLY A 261 13.29 -3.87 -10.19
CA GLY A 261 12.20 -4.56 -9.50
C GLY A 261 10.94 -4.63 -10.34
N GLN A 262 9.94 -5.29 -9.76
CA GLN A 262 8.62 -5.45 -10.36
C GLN A 262 7.54 -5.09 -9.35
N LEU A 263 6.53 -4.33 -9.79
CA LEU A 263 5.32 -4.04 -9.04
C LEU A 263 4.11 -4.64 -9.77
N SER A 264 3.05 -4.91 -9.02
CA SER A 264 1.78 -5.40 -9.56
C SER A 264 0.66 -4.47 -9.13
N GLU A 265 -0.15 -4.03 -10.08
CA GLU A 265 -1.26 -3.10 -9.87
C GLU A 265 -2.55 -3.67 -10.46
N THR A 266 -3.70 -3.33 -9.89
CA THR A 266 -5.00 -3.71 -10.44
C THR A 266 -5.88 -2.52 -10.72
N ARG A 267 -6.55 -2.51 -11.87
CA ARG A 267 -7.53 -1.48 -12.22
C ARG A 267 -8.80 -2.12 -12.75
N THR A 268 -9.94 -1.58 -12.36
CA THR A 268 -11.25 -2.17 -12.62
C THR A 268 -12.16 -1.18 -13.35
N SER A 269 -12.98 -1.71 -14.24
CA SER A 269 -14.11 -1.03 -14.88
C SER A 269 -15.31 -1.97 -14.89
N ASP A 270 -16.51 -1.45 -15.03
CA ASP A 270 -17.73 -2.23 -15.11
C ASP A 270 -18.72 -1.67 -16.14
N VAL A 271 -19.59 -2.56 -16.63
CA VAL A 271 -20.71 -2.23 -17.53
C VAL A 271 -21.87 -3.18 -17.29
N ASP A 272 -23.09 -2.70 -17.59
CA ASP A 272 -24.27 -3.55 -17.61
C ASP A 272 -24.68 -3.91 -19.04
N ILE A 273 -25.00 -5.18 -19.26
CA ILE A 273 -25.50 -5.68 -20.56
C ILE A 273 -26.86 -6.38 -20.42
N THR A 274 -27.65 -6.32 -21.49
CA THR A 274 -28.96 -6.98 -21.56
C THR A 274 -28.89 -8.20 -22.45
N VAL A 275 -29.30 -9.35 -21.94
CA VAL A 275 -29.39 -10.62 -22.70
C VAL A 275 -30.81 -11.14 -22.61
N ALA A 276 -31.46 -11.32 -23.75
CA ALA A 276 -32.84 -11.78 -23.83
C ALA A 276 -32.92 -13.20 -24.39
N GLU A 277 -33.96 -13.94 -24.02
CA GLU A 277 -34.31 -15.20 -24.67
C GLU A 277 -35.21 -14.90 -25.87
N VAL A 278 -35.02 -15.63 -26.98
CA VAL A 278 -35.92 -15.55 -28.14
C VAL A 278 -37.04 -16.56 -27.93
N GLN A 279 -38.25 -16.05 -27.73
CA GLN A 279 -39.47 -16.86 -27.65
C GLN A 279 -40.10 -16.88 -29.04
N VAL A 280 -40.28 -18.07 -29.63
CA VAL A 280 -41.05 -18.22 -30.87
C VAL A 280 -42.45 -18.68 -30.47
N LEU A 281 -43.46 -17.85 -30.76
CA LEU A 281 -44.85 -18.26 -30.67
C LEU A 281 -45.16 -19.09 -31.93
N ASN A 282 -45.43 -20.38 -31.71
CA ASN A 282 -46.02 -21.30 -32.68
C ASN A 282 -47.54 -21.23 -32.52
#